data_AF-A0ABD5DXH4-F1
#
_entry.id   AF-A0ABD5DXH4-F1
#
_cell.length_a   1.000
_cell.length_b   1.000
_cell.length_c   1.000
_cell.angle_alpha   90.00
_cell.angle_beta   90.00
_cell.angle_gamma   90.00
#
_symmetry.space_group_name_H-M   'P 1'
#
loop_
_entity.id
_entity.type
_entity.pdbx_description
1 polymer ?
#
loop_
_entity_poly.entity_id
_entity_poly.type
_entity_poly.pdbx_seq_one_letter_code
_entity_poly.pdbx_strand_id
1 'polypeptide(L)'
;LQTIPKSAANAIIAACDEVLNNGKCMDQFPVDVFQGGAGTSVNMNTNEVLANIGLELMGHQKGEYQYLNPNDHVNKCQSTNDAYPT
;
A
#
# COMPACT_ATOMS: atom_id res chain seq x y z
N LEU A 1 7.51 17.81 -0.15
CA LEU A 1 6.12 18.18 0.19
C LEU A 1 5.74 17.83 1.63
N GLN A 2 6.41 16.89 2.31
CA GLN A 2 6.23 16.59 3.75
C GLN A 2 4.76 16.38 4.15
N THR A 3 3.98 15.75 3.26
CA THR A 3 2.53 15.55 3.41
C THR A 3 2.17 14.36 4.28
N ILE A 4 3.14 13.50 4.62
CA ILE A 4 3.03 12.37 5.54
C ILE A 4 4.24 12.33 6.50
N PRO A 5 4.11 11.72 7.69
CA PRO A 5 5.23 11.54 8.60
C PRO A 5 6.39 10.77 7.97
N LYS A 6 7.63 11.13 8.33
CA LYS A 6 8.84 10.49 7.79
C LYS A 6 8.91 8.99 8.13
N SER A 7 8.42 8.59 9.31
CA SER A 7 8.34 7.18 9.70
C SER A 7 7.43 6.38 8.77
N ALA A 8 6.23 6.90 8.48
CA ALA A 8 5.30 6.29 7.54
C ALA A 8 5.91 6.20 6.13
N ALA A 9 6.52 7.28 5.63
CA ALA A 9 7.18 7.29 4.32
C ALA A 9 8.28 6.21 4.22
N ASN A 10 9.15 6.12 5.24
CA ASN A 10 10.21 5.11 5.26
C ASN A 10 9.66 3.68 5.31
N ALA A 11 8.60 3.45 6.10
CA ALA A 11 7.96 2.14 6.19
C ALA A 11 7.30 1.72 4.87
N ILE A 12 6.68 2.67 4.16
CA ILE A 12 6.09 2.41 2.83
C ILE A 12 7.18 2.04 1.81
N ILE A 13 8.28 2.79 1.78
CA ILE A 13 9.41 2.50 0.88
C ILE A 13 9.96 1.10 1.15
N ALA A 14 10.21 0.77 2.42
CA ALA A 14 10.70 -0.56 2.80
C ALA A 14 9.68 -1.66 2.46
N ALA A 15 8.38 -1.41 2.62
CA ALA A 15 7.33 -2.34 2.22
C ALA A 15 7.33 -2.58 0.70
N CYS A 16 7.51 -1.55 -0.12
CA CYS A 16 7.67 -1.70 -1.56
C CYS A 16 8.91 -2.54 -1.90
N ASP A 17 10.04 -2.29 -1.23
CA ASP A 17 11.27 -3.07 -1.43
C ASP A 17 11.09 -4.56 -1.08
N GLU A 18 10.35 -4.87 -0.01
CA GLU A 18 10.02 -6.25 0.35
C GLU A 18 9.19 -6.97 -0.72
N VAL A 19 8.23 -6.27 -1.33
CA VAL A 19 7.43 -6.84 -2.43
C VAL A 19 8.29 -7.01 -3.69
N LEU A 20 9.00 -5.97 -4.11
CA LEU A 20 9.73 -5.95 -5.38
C LEU A 20 10.98 -6.84 -5.38
N ASN A 21 11.76 -6.82 -4.31
CA ASN A 21 13.07 -7.47 -4.27
C ASN A 21 12.99 -8.87 -3.64
N ASN A 22 12.12 -9.07 -2.65
CA ASN A 22 12.03 -10.32 -1.90
C ASN A 22 10.80 -11.16 -2.27
N GLY A 23 9.87 -10.63 -3.07
CA GLY A 23 8.61 -11.32 -3.40
C GLY A 23 7.74 -11.57 -2.17
N LYS A 24 7.80 -10.68 -1.17
CA LYS A 24 7.00 -10.82 0.05
C LYS A 24 5.51 -10.66 -0.30
N CYS A 25 4.67 -11.58 0.19
CA CYS A 25 3.21 -11.53 0.08
C CYS A 25 2.66 -11.49 -1.37
N MET A 26 3.34 -12.12 -2.33
CA MET A 26 2.85 -12.18 -3.72
C MET A 26 1.49 -12.90 -3.86
N ASP A 27 1.11 -13.72 -2.89
CA ASP A 27 -0.19 -14.38 -2.78
C ASP A 27 -1.31 -13.45 -2.28
N GLN A 28 -0.97 -12.24 -1.83
CA GLN A 28 -1.92 -11.26 -1.26
C GLN A 28 -2.44 -10.25 -2.28
N PHE A 29 -2.29 -10.54 -3.57
CA PHE A 29 -2.86 -9.78 -4.68
C PHE A 29 -3.92 -10.61 -5.45
N PRO A 30 -5.02 -11.05 -4.81
CA PRO A 30 -5.97 -11.97 -5.42
C PRO A 30 -6.95 -11.30 -6.39
N VAL A 31 -6.91 -9.97 -6.55
CA VAL A 31 -7.89 -9.25 -7.37
C VAL A 31 -7.74 -9.65 -8.84
N ASP A 32 -8.85 -10.10 -9.43
CA ASP A 32 -8.92 -10.54 -10.81
C ASP A 32 -8.74 -9.39 -11.82
N VAL A 33 -8.18 -9.70 -12.98
CA VAL A 33 -8.01 -8.77 -14.11
C VAL A 33 -9.34 -8.26 -14.66
N PHE A 34 -10.44 -9.01 -14.50
CA PHE A 34 -11.79 -8.64 -14.91
C PHE A 34 -12.56 -7.82 -13.86
N GLN A 35 -11.86 -7.25 -12.87
CA GLN A 35 -12.50 -6.37 -11.90
C GLN A 35 -13.29 -5.23 -12.57
N GLY A 36 -14.42 -4.86 -11.97
CA GLY A 36 -15.10 -3.60 -12.26
C GLY A 36 -14.40 -2.40 -11.58
N GLY A 37 -14.86 -1.18 -11.85
CA GLY A 37 -14.45 -0.01 -11.06
C GLY A 37 -13.11 0.63 -11.45
N ALA A 38 -12.71 0.50 -12.71
CA ALA A 38 -11.58 1.22 -13.32
C ALA A 38 -10.24 1.05 -12.57
N GLY A 39 -9.97 -0.14 -12.03
CA GLY A 39 -8.72 -0.45 -11.32
C GLY A 39 -8.74 -0.14 -9.82
N THR A 40 -9.86 0.32 -9.26
CA THR A 40 -9.94 0.72 -7.85
C THR A 40 -9.64 -0.43 -6.90
N SER A 41 -10.10 -1.65 -7.24
CA SER A 41 -9.85 -2.81 -6.39
C SER A 41 -8.37 -3.20 -6.39
N VAL A 42 -7.67 -3.11 -7.54
CA VAL A 42 -6.21 -3.33 -7.56
C VAL A 42 -5.47 -2.21 -6.82
N ASN A 43 -5.85 -0.94 -7.02
CA ASN A 43 -5.21 0.17 -6.31
C ASN A 43 -5.33 0.00 -4.78
N MET A 44 -6.55 -0.26 -4.29
CA MET A 44 -6.76 -0.48 -2.86
C MET A 44 -6.09 -1.75 -2.33
N ASN A 45 -6.09 -2.85 -3.09
CA ASN A 45 -5.38 -4.06 -2.69
C ASN A 45 -3.88 -3.79 -2.50
N THR A 46 -3.26 -3.07 -3.43
CA THR A 46 -1.84 -2.67 -3.30
C THR A 46 -1.63 -1.78 -2.08
N ASN A 47 -2.49 -0.77 -1.88
CA ASN A 47 -2.40 0.12 -0.72
C ASN A 47 -2.50 -0.63 0.61
N GLU A 48 -3.43 -1.59 0.72
CA GLU A 48 -3.65 -2.39 1.93
C GLU A 48 -2.50 -3.37 2.20
N VAL A 49 -1.97 -4.03 1.16
CA VAL A 49 -0.83 -4.94 1.31
C VAL A 49 0.41 -4.17 1.78
N LEU A 50 0.73 -3.05 1.13
CA LEU A 50 1.87 -2.22 1.51
C LEU A 50 1.71 -1.63 2.90
N ALA A 51 0.51 -1.16 3.27
CA ALA A 51 0.25 -0.67 4.62
C ALA A 51 0.50 -1.76 5.67
N ASN A 52 0.03 -2.99 5.45
CA ASN A 52 0.19 -4.07 6.41
C ASN A 52 1.63 -4.58 6.50
N ILE A 53 2.37 -4.65 5.39
CA ILE A 53 3.81 -4.95 5.43
C ILE A 53 4.56 -3.84 6.18
N GLY A 54 4.24 -2.57 5.90
CA GLY A 54 4.83 -1.43 6.62
C GLY A 54 4.55 -1.47 8.12
N LEU A 55 3.32 -1.84 8.54
CA LEU A 55 2.97 -2.03 9.95
C LEU A 55 3.83 -3.13 10.60
N GLU A 56 3.99 -4.29 9.96
CA GLU A 56 4.87 -5.36 10.48
C GLU A 56 6.31 -4.87 10.66
N LEU A 57 6.85 -4.13 9.67
CA LEU A 57 8.21 -3.59 9.72
C LEU A 57 8.38 -2.54 10.83
N MET A 58 7.31 -1.83 11.17
CA MET A 58 7.26 -0.88 12.29
C MET A 58 7.02 -1.56 13.65
N GLY A 59 6.80 -2.88 13.70
CA GLY A 59 6.51 -3.63 14.93
C GLY A 59 5.04 -3.57 15.38
N HIS A 60 4.14 -3.16 14.48
CA HIS A 60 2.70 -3.11 14.70
C HIS A 60 1.99 -4.35 14.14
N GLN A 61 0.78 -4.60 14.64
CA GLN A 61 -0.09 -5.63 14.11
C GLN A 61 -0.76 -5.16 12.81
N LYS A 62 -1.09 -6.11 11.94
CA LYS A 62 -1.88 -5.85 10.73
C LYS A 62 -3.22 -5.23 11.11
N GLY A 63 -3.65 -4.23 10.33
CA GLY A 63 -4.90 -3.51 10.57
C GLY A 63 -4.80 -2.36 11.59
N GLU A 64 -3.66 -2.13 12.23
CA GLU A 64 -3.44 -0.96 13.10
C GLU A 64 -3.23 0.33 12.28
N TYR A 65 -4.22 0.68 11.46
CA TYR A 65 -4.15 1.77 10.48
C TYR A 65 -4.06 3.17 11.10
N GLN A 66 -4.18 3.31 12.42
CA GLN A 66 -3.83 4.55 13.12
C GLN A 66 -2.32 4.88 13.00
N TYR A 67 -1.47 3.89 12.73
CA TYR A 67 -0.03 4.09 12.54
C TYR A 67 0.35 4.18 11.06
N LEU A 68 -0.28 3.39 10.19
CA LEU A 68 -0.07 3.41 8.75
C LEU A 68 -1.37 3.11 7.99
N ASN A 69 -2.05 4.17 7.53
CA ASN A 69 -3.33 4.05 6.83
C ASN A 69 -3.14 3.85 5.31
N PRO A 70 -3.83 2.89 4.68
CA PRO A 70 -3.72 2.65 3.24
C PRO A 70 -4.15 3.85 2.38
N ASN A 71 -5.14 4.64 2.82
CA ASN A 71 -5.62 5.80 2.06
C ASN A 71 -4.85 7.08 2.43
N ASP A 72 -4.78 7.41 3.73
CA ASP A 72 -4.23 8.69 4.19
C ASP A 72 -2.71 8.77 4.08
N HIS A 73 -2.01 7.63 4.02
CA HIS A 73 -0.56 7.58 3.91
C HIS A 73 -0.09 6.96 2.59
N VAL A 74 -0.50 5.73 2.26
CA VAL A 74 0.00 5.03 1.07
C VAL A 74 -0.54 5.66 -0.21
N ASN A 75 -1.86 5.87 -0.28
CA ASN A 75 -2.54 6.53 -1.39
C ASN A 75 -2.51 8.07 -1.30
N LYS A 76 -1.66 8.65 -0.44
CA LYS A 76 -1.66 10.10 -0.23
C LYS A 76 -1.30 10.84 -1.52
N CYS A 77 -2.14 11.81 -1.89
CA CYS A 77 -2.00 12.60 -3.12
C CYS A 77 -2.14 11.80 -4.41
N GLN A 78 -2.79 10.64 -4.36
CA GLN A 78 -3.08 9.80 -5.52
C GLN A 78 -4.59 9.53 -5.59
N SER A 79 -5.08 9.22 -6.78
CA SER A 79 -6.37 8.58 -6.97
C SER A 79 -6.18 7.34 -7.87
N THR A 80 -7.15 6.44 -7.87
CA THR A 80 -7.11 5.31 -8.82
C THR A 80 -7.00 5.79 -10.27
N ASN A 81 -7.64 6.93 -10.60
CA ASN A 81 -7.75 7.42 -11.98
C ASN A 81 -6.44 7.93 -12.57
N ASP A 82 -5.44 8.22 -11.74
CA ASP A 82 -4.07 8.56 -12.14
C ASP A 82 -3.08 7.44 -11.82
N ALA A 83 -3.21 6.80 -10.64
CA ALA A 83 -2.27 5.76 -10.22
C ALA A 83 -2.37 4.47 -11.05
N TYR A 84 -3.57 4.00 -11.37
CA TYR A 84 -3.75 2.75 -12.12
C TYR A 84 -3.29 2.80 -13.58
N PRO A 85 -3.52 3.89 -14.36
CA PRO A 85 -3.04 3.98 -15.75
C PRO A 85 -1.56 4.36 -15.90
N THR A 86 -0.83 4.66 -14.83
CA THR A 86 0.60 5.07 -14.86
C THR A 86 1.51 3.85 -14.74
#